data_AF-A0A1U6IY40-F1
#
_entry.id   AF-A0A1U6IY40-F1
#
_cell.length_a   1.000
_cell.length_b   1.000
_cell.length_c   1.000
_cell.angle_alpha   90.00
_cell.angle_beta   90.00
_cell.angle_gamma   90.00
#
_symmetry.space_group_name_H-M   'P 1'
#
loop_
_entity.id
_entity.type
_entity.pdbx_description
1 polymer ?
#
loop_
_entity_poly.entity_id
_entity_poly.type
_entity_poly.pdbx_seq_one_letter_code
_entity_poly.pdbx_strand_id
1 'polypeptide(L)'
;MSQSQHSRVQLEQMIDAYLAALLARDPSQMPVSPGCRFTENGVAIPLGEALWRSIDRLDSYRVDYIDPDAGQAASHVAFVENDRAGLMALRIRVEDGLITEVETILHRSAPMALNMPKAEPLWFEAEDPSGRLDRDALAAETENYLKAVAMDDGSQVRFNRQSAIRLENGILMAIGPNDEWPYPMRPIEDPDSWFAAVRSTLGMHPADQLSTGIYSFITSYDNARFPVIDVERQVVFGVWNFRRLGTVRGMTLNGKYYPHMAGTQFPNENLLGQAFKFRDGAITRVQGVFLNANVYKAGTGWDMSR
;
A
#
# COMPACT_ATOMS: atom_id res chain seq x y z
N MET A 1 21.39 6.19 22.63
CA MET A 1 20.56 6.55 21.46
C MET A 1 21.52 7.00 20.38
N SER A 2 21.74 6.19 19.34
CA SER A 2 22.45 6.65 18.16
C SER A 2 21.61 7.74 17.51
N GLN A 3 22.17 8.91 17.21
CA GLN A 3 21.46 9.87 16.36
C GLN A 3 21.30 9.20 14.98
N SER A 4 20.09 9.27 14.41
CA SER A 4 19.85 8.78 13.06
C SER A 4 20.75 9.54 12.08
N GLN A 5 21.35 8.84 11.13
CA GLN A 5 22.19 9.47 10.10
C GLN A 5 21.36 10.41 9.20
N HIS A 6 20.06 10.15 9.08
CA HIS A 6 19.12 10.94 8.30
C HIS A 6 18.15 11.67 9.22
N SER A 7 17.66 12.83 8.78
CA SER A 7 16.51 13.50 9.41
C SER A 7 15.23 13.25 8.61
N ARG A 8 14.08 13.31 9.28
CA ARG A 8 12.77 13.21 8.63
C ARG A 8 12.59 14.23 7.52
N VAL A 9 12.91 15.50 7.81
CA VAL A 9 12.82 16.61 6.85
C VAL A 9 13.69 16.37 5.61
N GLN A 10 14.91 15.84 5.80
CA GLN A 10 15.79 15.50 4.67
C GLN A 10 15.16 14.43 3.78
N LEU A 11 14.56 13.39 4.35
CA LEU A 11 13.92 12.33 3.57
C LEU A 11 12.65 12.80 2.87
N GLU A 12 11.86 13.69 3.50
CA GLU A 12 10.72 14.36 2.87
C GLU A 12 11.16 15.18 1.64
N GLN A 13 12.26 15.93 1.77
CA GLN A 13 12.87 16.68 0.66
C GLN A 13 13.39 15.78 -0.46
N MET A 14 13.85 14.55 -0.15
CA MET A 14 14.26 13.57 -1.16
C MET A 14 13.07 13.04 -1.95
N ILE A 15 11.91 12.83 -1.30
CA ILE A 15 10.65 12.51 -2.02
C ILE A 15 10.25 13.69 -2.91
N ASP A 16 10.32 14.93 -2.41
CA ASP A 16 10.01 16.13 -3.20
C ASP A 16 10.88 16.22 -4.46
N ALA A 17 12.20 16.03 -4.29
CA ALA A 17 13.15 16.05 -5.40
C ALA A 17 12.85 14.94 -6.42
N TYR A 18 12.53 13.72 -5.95
CA TYR A 18 12.15 12.62 -6.83
C TYR A 18 10.90 12.94 -7.65
N LEU A 19 9.84 13.43 -6.99
CA LEU A 19 8.56 13.75 -7.64
C LEU A 19 8.68 14.92 -8.62
N ALA A 20 9.48 15.93 -8.28
CA ALA A 20 9.80 17.04 -9.17
C ALA A 20 10.58 16.57 -10.41
N ALA A 21 11.61 15.74 -10.23
CA ALA A 21 12.39 15.15 -11.33
C ALA A 21 11.53 14.24 -12.22
N LEU A 22 10.65 13.42 -11.61
CA LEU A 22 9.70 12.58 -12.32
C LEU A 22 8.79 13.41 -13.25
N LEU A 23 8.24 14.50 -12.73
CA LEU A 23 7.39 15.40 -13.50
C LEU A 23 8.16 16.14 -14.60
N ALA A 24 9.41 16.53 -14.32
CA ALA A 24 10.32 17.10 -15.31
C ALA A 24 10.81 16.06 -16.35
N ARG A 25 10.54 14.77 -16.11
CA ARG A 25 11.00 13.63 -16.92
C ARG A 25 12.53 13.59 -17.03
N ASP A 26 13.22 14.05 -15.99
CA ASP A 26 14.68 14.25 -15.99
C ASP A 26 15.29 13.79 -14.65
N PRO A 27 15.79 12.54 -14.58
CA PRO A 27 16.41 12.02 -13.37
C PRO A 27 17.65 12.78 -12.89
N SER A 28 18.29 13.58 -13.75
CA SER A 28 19.49 14.34 -13.38
C SER A 28 19.19 15.51 -12.43
N GLN A 29 17.92 15.85 -12.24
CA GLN A 29 17.47 16.94 -11.35
C GLN A 29 17.31 16.53 -9.89
N MET A 30 17.51 15.26 -9.55
CA MET A 30 17.47 14.79 -8.17
C MET A 30 18.84 14.27 -7.71
N PRO A 31 19.15 14.33 -6.41
CA PRO A 31 20.39 13.78 -5.86
C PRO A 31 20.35 12.25 -5.90
N VAL A 32 20.83 11.67 -6.99
CA VAL A 32 20.82 10.24 -7.25
C VAL A 32 22.23 9.69 -7.41
N SER A 33 22.49 8.51 -6.85
CA SER A 33 23.78 7.84 -7.00
C SER A 33 23.98 7.28 -8.42
N PRO A 34 25.21 7.20 -8.96
CA PRO A 34 25.48 6.62 -10.28
C PRO A 34 25.03 5.16 -10.46
N GLY A 35 24.90 4.41 -9.35
CA GLY A 35 24.47 3.01 -9.33
C GLY A 35 23.04 2.81 -8.87
N CYS A 36 22.20 3.85 -8.89
CA CYS A 36 20.85 3.78 -8.35
C CYS A 36 20.03 2.64 -9.00
N ARG A 37 19.51 1.75 -8.15
CA ARG A 37 18.66 0.64 -8.61
C ARG A 37 17.20 1.08 -8.67
N PHE A 38 16.61 1.05 -9.85
CA PHE A 38 15.22 1.41 -10.07
C PHE A 38 14.39 0.20 -10.51
N THR A 39 13.21 0.02 -9.89
CA THR A 39 12.19 -0.91 -10.38
C THR A 39 10.84 -0.21 -10.54
N GLU A 40 10.14 -0.48 -11.64
CA GLU A 40 8.71 -0.20 -11.77
C GLU A 40 7.95 -1.52 -11.87
N ASN A 41 6.90 -1.69 -11.06
CA ASN A 41 6.05 -2.88 -11.05
C ASN A 41 6.82 -4.21 -10.92
N GLY A 42 7.87 -4.21 -10.09
CA GLY A 42 8.71 -5.37 -9.83
C GLY A 42 9.74 -5.70 -10.92
N VAL A 43 9.86 -4.87 -11.96
CA VAL A 43 10.85 -5.04 -13.03
C VAL A 43 11.95 -4.01 -12.89
N ALA A 44 13.20 -4.46 -12.82
CA ALA A 44 14.36 -3.57 -12.85
C ALA A 44 14.54 -2.98 -14.24
N ILE A 45 14.56 -1.65 -14.32
CA ILE A 45 14.67 -0.89 -15.56
C ILE A 45 15.58 0.32 -15.34
N PRO A 46 16.18 0.90 -16.40
CA PRO A 46 16.93 2.15 -16.27
C PRO A 46 16.06 3.28 -15.71
N LEU A 47 16.65 4.05 -14.79
CA LEU A 47 16.01 5.25 -14.26
C LEU A 47 15.75 6.26 -15.38
N GLY A 48 14.54 6.83 -15.42
CA GLY A 48 14.08 7.68 -16.52
C GLY A 48 13.25 6.93 -17.59
N GLU A 49 13.02 5.62 -17.43
CA GLU A 49 12.10 4.85 -18.25
C GLU A 49 10.69 4.71 -17.64
N ALA A 50 9.80 4.00 -18.35
CA ALA A 50 8.42 3.73 -17.95
C ALA A 50 7.62 4.99 -17.60
N LEU A 51 7.06 5.15 -16.39
CA LEU A 51 6.23 6.31 -16.03
C LEU A 51 6.94 7.66 -16.28
N TRP A 52 8.26 7.71 -16.17
CA TRP A 52 9.06 8.90 -16.47
C TRP A 52 8.87 9.42 -17.89
N ARG A 53 8.48 8.58 -18.85
CA ARG A 53 8.29 8.98 -20.25
C ARG A 53 6.90 9.56 -20.53
N SER A 54 5.92 9.25 -19.69
CA SER A 54 4.50 9.40 -20.01
C SER A 54 3.69 10.15 -18.94
N ILE A 55 4.26 10.41 -17.76
CA ILE A 55 3.56 11.17 -16.71
C ILE A 55 3.23 12.59 -17.18
N ASP A 56 1.97 13.00 -17.03
CA ASP A 56 1.52 14.34 -17.41
C ASP A 56 1.57 15.29 -16.21
N ARG A 57 1.06 14.83 -15.07
CA ARG A 57 1.02 15.61 -13.83
C ARG A 57 0.86 14.72 -12.60
N LEU A 58 1.25 15.27 -11.46
CA LEU A 58 0.83 14.79 -10.15
C LEU A 58 -0.56 15.37 -9.81
N ASP A 59 -1.34 14.64 -9.01
CA ASP A 59 -2.59 15.13 -8.44
C ASP A 59 -2.39 15.49 -6.95
N SER A 60 -3.43 16.02 -6.33
CA SER A 60 -3.44 16.56 -4.97
C SER A 60 -3.21 15.53 -3.87
N TYR A 61 -3.42 14.25 -4.15
CA TYR A 61 -3.30 13.22 -3.13
C TYR A 61 -1.85 12.74 -2.96
N ARG A 62 -1.31 12.94 -1.76
CA ARG A 62 0.00 12.46 -1.33
C ARG A 62 -0.01 12.12 0.16
N VAL A 63 0.61 11.01 0.54
CA VAL A 63 0.90 10.64 1.93
C VAL A 63 2.31 10.07 2.01
N ASP A 64 3.15 10.67 2.85
CA ASP A 64 4.55 10.26 3.01
C ASP A 64 4.77 9.48 4.32
N TYR A 65 5.61 8.47 4.25
CA TYR A 65 6.01 7.59 5.34
C TYR A 65 7.52 7.61 5.44
N ILE A 66 8.07 8.01 6.58
CA ILE A 66 9.50 8.36 6.68
C ILE A 66 10.14 7.59 7.83
N ASP A 67 11.24 6.89 7.53
CA ASP A 67 12.03 6.12 8.46
C ASP A 67 13.48 6.67 8.49
N PRO A 68 13.75 7.65 9.37
CA PRO A 68 15.08 8.26 9.49
C PRO A 68 16.18 7.28 9.91
N ASP A 69 15.83 6.25 10.68
CA ASP A 69 16.79 5.27 11.21
C ASP A 69 17.31 4.36 10.10
N ALA A 70 16.46 4.00 9.14
CA ALA A 70 16.83 3.16 8.02
C ALA A 70 17.27 3.93 6.76
N GLY A 71 17.15 5.27 6.77
CA GLY A 71 17.38 6.09 5.57
C GLY A 71 16.38 5.77 4.45
N GLN A 72 15.14 5.44 4.83
CA GLN A 72 14.10 4.93 3.93
C GLN A 72 12.88 5.83 3.99
N ALA A 73 12.25 6.03 2.84
CA ALA A 73 11.03 6.81 2.77
C ALA A 73 10.10 6.23 1.70
N ALA A 74 8.80 6.33 1.90
CA ALA A 74 7.80 5.88 0.95
C ALA A 74 6.69 6.93 0.81
N SER A 75 5.96 6.87 -0.30
CA SER A 75 4.84 7.77 -0.55
C SER A 75 3.75 7.08 -1.37
N HIS A 76 2.49 7.33 -1.01
CA HIS A 76 1.36 7.08 -1.90
C HIS A 76 0.98 8.37 -2.60
N VAL A 77 0.98 8.38 -3.93
CA VAL A 77 0.78 9.59 -4.75
C VAL A 77 -0.22 9.31 -5.87
N ALA A 78 -1.15 10.24 -6.08
CA ALA A 78 -2.00 10.24 -7.27
C ALA A 78 -1.31 10.95 -8.45
N PHE A 79 -1.49 10.41 -9.64
CA PHE A 79 -0.92 10.97 -10.88
C PHE A 79 -1.90 10.85 -12.05
N VAL A 80 -1.58 11.55 -13.13
CA VAL A 80 -2.22 11.40 -14.44
C VAL A 80 -1.18 11.05 -15.50
N GLU A 81 -1.50 10.06 -16.32
CA GLU A 81 -0.70 9.58 -17.45
C GLU A 81 -1.60 9.39 -18.67
N ASN A 82 -1.36 10.16 -19.73
CA ASN A 82 -2.19 10.21 -20.95
C ASN A 82 -3.69 10.29 -20.64
N ASP A 83 -4.09 11.27 -19.81
CA ASP A 83 -5.45 11.48 -19.30
C ASP A 83 -6.02 10.34 -18.43
N ARG A 84 -5.20 9.35 -18.05
CA ARG A 84 -5.61 8.26 -17.16
C ARG A 84 -5.19 8.52 -15.73
N ALA A 85 -6.15 8.38 -14.83
CA ALA A 85 -5.96 8.47 -13.39
C ALA A 85 -5.18 7.26 -12.86
N GLY A 86 -4.11 7.51 -12.11
CA GLY A 86 -3.27 6.48 -11.52
C GLY A 86 -2.91 6.75 -10.07
N LEU A 87 -2.63 5.68 -9.33
CA LEU A 87 -2.00 5.72 -8.00
C LEU A 87 -0.63 5.07 -8.06
N MET A 88 0.33 5.65 -7.36
CA MET A 88 1.69 5.16 -7.21
C MET A 88 2.00 4.92 -5.73
N ALA A 89 2.53 3.75 -5.41
CA ALA A 89 3.38 3.58 -4.24
C ALA A 89 4.84 3.77 -4.66
N LEU A 90 5.52 4.72 -4.04
CA LEU A 90 6.94 5.01 -4.20
C LEU A 90 7.67 4.57 -2.93
N ARG A 91 8.86 4.00 -3.06
CA ARG A 91 9.80 3.81 -1.96
C ARG A 91 11.21 4.18 -2.40
N ILE A 92 11.90 5.02 -1.62
CA ILE A 92 13.30 5.42 -1.84
C ILE A 92 14.18 5.02 -0.66
N ARG A 93 15.44 4.70 -0.96
CA ARG A 93 16.53 4.59 0.01
C ARG A 93 17.52 5.71 -0.24
N VAL A 94 17.98 6.31 0.84
CA VAL A 94 18.94 7.40 0.83
C VAL A 94 20.16 6.98 1.62
N GLU A 95 21.33 7.08 1.02
CA GLU A 95 22.63 6.84 1.66
C GLU A 95 23.55 7.99 1.29
N ASP A 96 24.29 8.53 2.26
CA ASP A 96 25.21 9.65 2.06
C ASP A 96 24.60 10.85 1.32
N GLY A 97 23.31 11.09 1.55
CA GLY A 97 22.56 12.19 0.93
C GLY A 97 22.18 11.96 -0.54
N LEU A 98 22.33 10.74 -1.06
CA LEU A 98 21.96 10.37 -2.42
C LEU A 98 20.89 9.27 -2.41
N ILE A 99 19.96 9.32 -3.36
CA ILE A 99 19.01 8.23 -3.62
C ILE A 99 19.79 7.07 -4.25
N THR A 100 19.83 5.92 -3.55
CA THR A 100 20.53 4.70 -4.00
C THR A 100 19.61 3.64 -4.56
N GLU A 101 18.33 3.71 -4.22
CA GLU A 101 17.34 2.74 -4.68
C GLU A 101 15.98 3.42 -4.81
N VAL A 102 15.23 3.08 -5.85
CA VAL A 102 13.88 3.55 -6.12
C VAL A 102 13.01 2.35 -6.49
N GLU A 103 11.85 2.25 -5.87
CA GLU A 103 10.83 1.28 -6.22
C GLU A 103 9.49 1.99 -6.42
N THR A 104 8.86 1.76 -7.57
CA THR A 104 7.49 2.21 -7.87
C THR A 104 6.57 1.03 -8.16
N ILE A 105 5.37 1.06 -7.57
CA ILE A 105 4.28 0.14 -7.87
C ILE A 105 3.09 1.00 -8.30
N LEU A 106 2.59 0.77 -9.51
CA LEU A 106 1.63 1.64 -10.16
C LEU A 106 0.30 0.92 -10.42
N HIS A 107 -0.79 1.59 -10.07
CA HIS A 107 -2.11 1.25 -10.53
C HIS A 107 -2.62 2.32 -11.51
N ARG A 108 -2.52 2.04 -12.82
CA ARG A 108 -2.94 2.94 -13.92
C ARG A 108 -4.44 2.91 -14.24
N SER A 109 -5.22 2.15 -13.47
CA SER A 109 -6.68 2.03 -13.62
C SER A 109 -7.39 2.44 -12.34
N ALA A 110 -6.92 3.55 -11.75
CA ALA A 110 -7.37 4.06 -10.45
C ALA A 110 -8.28 5.29 -10.64
N PRO A 111 -9.55 5.16 -11.06
CA PRO A 111 -10.43 6.33 -11.23
C PRO A 111 -10.65 7.11 -9.93
N MET A 112 -10.46 6.46 -8.78
CA MET A 112 -10.47 7.11 -7.47
C MET A 112 -9.28 8.03 -7.24
N ALA A 113 -8.17 7.91 -7.99
CA ALA A 113 -6.98 8.73 -7.79
C ALA A 113 -7.26 10.25 -7.89
N LEU A 114 -8.20 10.66 -8.75
CA LEU A 114 -8.60 12.06 -8.91
C LEU A 114 -9.63 12.53 -7.88
N ASN A 115 -10.15 11.62 -7.07
CA ASN A 115 -11.20 11.87 -6.08
C ASN A 115 -10.82 11.28 -4.73
N MET A 116 -9.52 11.12 -4.47
CA MET A 116 -9.05 10.63 -3.19
C MET A 116 -9.45 11.63 -2.10
N PRO A 117 -9.82 11.13 -0.90
CA PRO A 117 -9.99 12.02 0.25
C PRO A 117 -8.65 12.71 0.56
N LYS A 118 -8.69 13.84 1.27
CA LYS A 118 -7.45 14.41 1.79
C LYS A 118 -6.72 13.39 2.66
N ALA A 119 -5.39 13.42 2.64
CA ALA A 119 -4.57 12.65 3.56
C ALA A 119 -5.04 12.91 5.01
N GLU A 120 -5.36 11.84 5.74
CA GLU A 120 -5.79 11.97 7.13
C GLU A 120 -4.62 12.49 7.99
N PRO A 121 -4.84 13.48 8.88
CA PRO A 121 -3.81 13.99 9.79
C PRO A 121 -3.12 12.89 10.60
N LEU A 122 -3.86 11.83 10.93
CA LEU A 122 -3.41 10.67 11.70
C LEU A 122 -2.14 10.01 11.15
N TRP A 123 -1.91 10.05 9.84
CA TRP A 123 -0.69 9.53 9.21
C TRP A 123 0.58 10.27 9.65
N PHE A 124 0.45 11.54 10.04
CA PHE A 124 1.57 12.42 10.38
C PHE A 124 1.75 12.60 11.89
N GLU A 125 0.78 12.14 12.69
CA GLU A 125 0.81 12.24 14.14
C GLU A 125 1.75 11.20 14.76
N ALA A 126 2.58 11.65 15.70
CA ALA A 126 3.36 10.75 16.55
C ALA A 126 2.45 9.96 17.50
N GLU A 127 2.92 8.78 17.91
CA GLU A 127 2.35 8.05 19.05
C GLU A 127 2.97 8.53 20.36
N ASP A 128 2.22 8.46 21.45
CA ASP A 128 2.78 8.67 22.78
C ASP A 128 3.94 7.68 23.01
N PRO A 129 5.12 8.12 23.49
CA PRO A 129 6.26 7.23 23.68
C PRO A 129 5.98 5.97 24.50
N SER A 130 5.06 6.02 25.46
CA SER A 130 4.69 4.87 26.29
C SER A 130 3.80 3.84 25.57
N GLY A 131 3.11 4.25 24.50
CA GLY A 131 2.24 3.41 23.68
C GLY A 131 2.89 2.85 22.41
N ARG A 132 4.16 3.22 22.14
CA ARG A 132 4.88 2.80 20.93
C ARG A 132 5.27 1.32 21.00
N LEU A 133 4.87 0.57 19.99
CA LEU A 133 5.51 -0.68 19.63
C LEU A 133 6.92 -0.41 19.09
N ASP A 134 7.84 -1.34 19.34
CA ASP A 134 9.14 -1.31 18.70
C ASP A 134 9.07 -1.75 17.23
N ARG A 135 10.21 -1.63 16.53
CA ARG A 135 10.32 -1.93 15.11
C ARG A 135 9.94 -3.39 14.77
N ASP A 136 10.37 -4.34 15.59
CA ASP A 136 10.15 -5.76 15.34
C ASP A 136 8.68 -6.13 15.58
N ALA A 137 8.06 -5.57 16.62
CA ALA A 137 6.64 -5.73 16.88
C ALA A 137 5.77 -5.11 15.77
N LEU A 138 6.13 -3.92 15.27
CA LEU A 138 5.44 -3.29 14.14
C LEU A 138 5.50 -4.14 12.87
N ALA A 139 6.67 -4.71 12.56
CA ALA A 139 6.83 -5.63 11.43
C ALA A 139 6.01 -6.92 11.62
N ALA A 140 6.08 -7.53 12.80
CA ALA A 140 5.38 -8.77 13.11
C ALA A 140 3.84 -8.62 13.03
N GLU A 141 3.28 -7.54 13.59
CA GLU A 141 1.85 -7.25 13.51
C GLU A 141 1.40 -6.93 12.08
N THR A 142 2.27 -6.29 11.29
CA THR A 142 2.00 -6.07 9.87
C THR A 142 1.98 -7.39 9.09
N GLU A 143 2.90 -8.31 9.38
CA GLU A 143 2.88 -9.65 8.77
C GLU A 143 1.64 -10.46 9.18
N ASN A 144 1.18 -10.30 10.43
CA ASN A 144 -0.05 -10.91 10.89
C ASN A 144 -1.29 -10.45 10.09
N TYR A 145 -1.33 -9.20 9.62
CA TYR A 145 -2.34 -8.76 8.65
C TYR A 145 -2.26 -9.54 7.34
N LEU A 146 -1.05 -9.82 6.82
CA LEU A 146 -0.88 -10.62 5.60
C LEU A 146 -1.41 -12.05 5.77
N LYS A 147 -1.12 -12.67 6.92
CA LYS A 147 -1.65 -13.98 7.30
C LYS A 147 -3.18 -13.94 7.37
N ALA A 148 -3.75 -12.92 8.02
CA ALA A 148 -5.19 -12.78 8.15
C ALA A 148 -5.91 -12.71 6.79
N VAL A 149 -5.34 -11.97 5.83
CA VAL A 149 -5.87 -11.87 4.47
C VAL A 149 -5.71 -13.18 3.71
N ALA A 150 -4.53 -13.81 3.78
CA ALA A 150 -4.24 -15.01 2.99
C ALA A 150 -4.88 -16.31 3.53
N MET A 151 -5.31 -16.31 4.80
CA MET A 151 -5.91 -17.45 5.47
C MET A 151 -7.41 -17.24 5.78
N ASP A 152 -7.98 -16.10 5.39
CA ASP A 152 -9.34 -15.68 5.76
C ASP A 152 -9.58 -15.79 7.29
N ASP A 153 -8.59 -15.39 8.09
CA ASP A 153 -8.63 -15.48 9.55
C ASP A 153 -8.27 -14.14 10.19
N GLY A 154 -9.29 -13.32 10.42
CA GLY A 154 -9.14 -12.02 11.07
C GLY A 154 -8.62 -12.08 12.51
N SER A 155 -8.61 -13.25 13.16
CA SER A 155 -8.08 -13.38 14.53
C SER A 155 -6.56 -13.26 14.58
N GLN A 156 -5.87 -13.41 13.45
CA GLN A 156 -4.42 -13.25 13.36
C GLN A 156 -3.99 -11.79 13.56
N VAL A 157 -4.82 -10.82 13.17
CA VAL A 157 -4.44 -9.40 13.10
C VAL A 157 -5.12 -8.56 14.17
N ARG A 158 -4.33 -7.69 14.81
CA ARG A 158 -4.84 -6.74 15.80
C ARG A 158 -5.26 -5.42 15.14
N PHE A 159 -6.54 -5.31 14.76
CA PHE A 159 -7.15 -4.03 14.41
C PHE A 159 -7.58 -3.24 15.64
N ASN A 160 -7.48 -1.92 15.55
CA ASN A 160 -7.99 -1.00 16.55
C ASN A 160 -9.51 -1.11 16.61
N ARG A 161 -10.05 -1.31 17.82
CA ARG A 161 -11.48 -1.58 18.04
C ARG A 161 -12.37 -0.36 17.84
N GLN A 162 -11.81 0.85 17.93
CA GLN A 162 -12.57 2.09 17.81
C GLN A 162 -12.60 2.57 16.35
N SER A 163 -11.46 2.57 15.67
CA SER A 163 -11.31 3.14 14.33
C SER A 163 -10.38 2.28 13.49
N ALA A 164 -10.89 1.74 12.38
CA ALA A 164 -10.11 0.91 11.46
C ALA A 164 -10.66 1.01 10.02
N ILE A 165 -9.90 1.67 9.14
CA ILE A 165 -10.25 1.88 7.73
C ILE A 165 -9.23 1.19 6.82
N ARG A 166 -9.71 0.54 5.76
CA ARG A 166 -8.88 -0.07 4.70
C ARG A 166 -9.21 0.56 3.34
N LEU A 167 -8.23 1.21 2.73
CA LEU A 167 -8.28 1.75 1.37
C LEU A 167 -7.31 0.98 0.46
N GLU A 168 -7.82 0.45 -0.65
CA GLU A 168 -7.03 -0.34 -1.61
C GLU A 168 -7.21 0.24 -3.01
N ASN A 169 -6.14 0.73 -3.63
CA ASN A 169 -6.21 1.49 -4.89
C ASN A 169 -7.25 2.63 -4.85
N GLY A 170 -7.39 3.26 -3.68
CA GLY A 170 -8.38 4.31 -3.42
C GLY A 170 -9.81 3.84 -3.20
N ILE A 171 -10.06 2.52 -3.20
CA ILE A 171 -11.37 1.92 -2.94
C ILE A 171 -11.47 1.53 -1.46
N LEU A 172 -12.57 1.92 -0.83
CA LEU A 172 -12.92 1.56 0.54
C LEU A 172 -13.30 0.08 0.61
N MET A 173 -12.43 -0.68 1.24
CA MET A 173 -12.56 -2.13 1.39
C MET A 173 -13.11 -2.52 2.75
N ALA A 174 -12.80 -1.77 3.80
CA ALA A 174 -13.36 -1.95 5.12
C ALA A 174 -13.44 -0.60 5.86
N ILE A 175 -14.43 -0.47 6.71
CA ILE A 175 -14.63 0.66 7.61
C ILE A 175 -15.27 0.13 8.89
N GLY A 176 -14.74 0.50 10.05
CA GLY A 176 -15.30 0.13 11.34
C GLY A 176 -16.64 0.82 11.61
N PRO A 177 -17.41 0.33 12.59
CA PRO A 177 -18.75 0.85 12.88
C PRO A 177 -18.77 2.29 13.42
N ASN A 178 -17.63 2.81 13.92
CA ASN A 178 -17.53 4.15 14.52
C ASN A 178 -16.73 5.13 13.67
N ASP A 179 -16.35 4.74 12.45
CA ASP A 179 -15.53 5.55 11.55
C ASP A 179 -16.39 6.47 10.69
N GLU A 180 -15.82 7.63 10.34
CA GLU A 180 -16.40 8.52 9.34
C GLU A 180 -16.09 8.03 7.92
N TRP A 181 -17.07 8.13 7.03
CA TRP A 181 -16.90 7.73 5.63
C TRP A 181 -15.90 8.66 4.93
N PRO A 182 -14.85 8.12 4.30
CA PRO A 182 -13.82 8.95 3.67
C PRO A 182 -14.34 9.72 2.44
N TYR A 183 -15.37 9.19 1.78
CA TYR A 183 -16.01 9.82 0.63
C TYR A 183 -17.42 9.27 0.41
N PRO A 184 -18.31 10.01 -0.30
CA PRO A 184 -19.63 9.50 -0.65
C PRO A 184 -19.50 8.27 -1.55
N MET A 185 -20.11 7.17 -1.11
CA MET A 185 -20.02 5.94 -1.87
C MET A 185 -20.93 5.96 -3.10
N ARG A 186 -20.40 5.46 -4.23
CA ARG A 186 -21.19 5.27 -5.45
C ARG A 186 -22.21 4.13 -5.29
N PRO A 187 -23.34 4.15 -6.01
CA PRO A 187 -24.24 3.01 -6.10
C PRO A 187 -23.52 1.75 -6.61
N ILE A 188 -23.98 0.58 -6.17
CA ILE A 188 -23.55 -0.70 -6.73
C ILE A 188 -24.33 -0.93 -8.03
N GLU A 189 -23.61 -1.10 -9.15
CA GLU A 189 -24.22 -1.34 -10.46
C GLU A 189 -24.78 -2.76 -10.56
N ASP A 190 -24.03 -3.76 -10.08
CA ASP A 190 -24.39 -5.17 -10.08
C ASP A 190 -24.54 -5.69 -8.64
N PRO A 191 -25.78 -5.94 -8.17
CA PRO A 191 -26.05 -6.41 -6.80
C PRO A 191 -25.61 -7.86 -6.54
N ASP A 192 -25.22 -8.60 -7.57
CA ASP A 192 -24.69 -9.96 -7.49
C ASP A 192 -23.15 -9.99 -7.59
N SER A 193 -22.51 -8.84 -7.83
CA SER A 193 -21.05 -8.74 -7.90
C SER A 193 -20.35 -8.94 -6.55
N TRP A 194 -19.07 -9.32 -6.59
CA TRP A 194 -18.21 -9.31 -5.40
C TRP A 194 -18.16 -7.95 -4.69
N PHE A 195 -18.23 -6.83 -5.43
CA PHE A 195 -18.29 -5.50 -4.82
C PHE A 195 -19.58 -5.26 -4.03
N ALA A 196 -20.69 -5.93 -4.36
CA ALA A 196 -21.90 -5.92 -3.55
C ALA A 196 -21.68 -6.65 -2.20
N ALA A 197 -20.94 -7.76 -2.21
CA ALA A 197 -20.53 -8.44 -0.98
C ALA A 197 -19.64 -7.52 -0.12
N VAL A 198 -18.62 -6.88 -0.71
CA VAL A 198 -17.74 -5.91 0.00
C VAL A 198 -18.59 -4.81 0.62
N ARG A 199 -19.50 -4.23 -0.17
CA ARG A 199 -20.41 -3.18 0.30
C ARG A 199 -21.23 -3.63 1.50
N SER A 200 -21.74 -4.85 1.50
CA SER A 200 -22.58 -5.37 2.60
C SER A 200 -21.83 -5.59 3.91
N THR A 201 -20.49 -5.64 3.86
CA THR A 201 -19.64 -5.79 5.04
C THR A 201 -19.07 -4.46 5.56
N LEU A 202 -19.31 -3.34 4.88
CA LEU A 202 -18.86 -2.04 5.39
C LEU A 202 -19.64 -1.67 6.66
N GLY A 203 -18.92 -1.24 7.70
CA GLY A 203 -19.45 -1.07 9.07
C GLY A 203 -19.21 -2.29 9.96
N MET A 204 -18.80 -3.42 9.40
CA MET A 204 -18.25 -4.55 10.17
C MET A 204 -16.83 -4.21 10.62
N HIS A 205 -16.45 -4.67 11.82
CA HIS A 205 -15.06 -4.55 12.25
C HIS A 205 -14.13 -5.28 11.25
N PRO A 206 -13.02 -4.68 10.79
CA PRO A 206 -12.22 -5.24 9.69
C PRO A 206 -11.69 -6.66 9.93
N ALA A 207 -11.38 -7.02 11.18
CA ALA A 207 -11.03 -8.41 11.53
C ALA A 207 -12.17 -9.39 11.17
N ASP A 208 -13.40 -9.07 11.57
CA ASP A 208 -14.55 -9.94 11.31
C ASP A 208 -14.84 -10.02 9.80
N GLN A 209 -14.62 -8.93 9.06
CA GLN A 209 -14.74 -8.91 7.60
C GLN A 209 -13.74 -9.88 6.95
N LEU A 210 -12.47 -9.87 7.38
CA LEU A 210 -11.46 -10.81 6.84
C LEU A 210 -11.90 -12.27 7.04
N SER A 211 -12.53 -12.58 8.17
CA SER A 211 -13.04 -13.92 8.47
C SER A 211 -14.27 -14.35 7.67
N THR A 212 -14.87 -13.47 6.86
CA THR A 212 -16.02 -13.84 6.01
C THR A 212 -15.63 -14.67 4.77
N GLY A 213 -14.33 -14.77 4.45
CA GLY A 213 -13.86 -15.36 3.21
C GLY A 213 -13.98 -14.42 1.99
N ILE A 214 -14.21 -13.12 2.22
CA ILE A 214 -14.39 -12.15 1.13
C ILE A 214 -13.14 -12.00 0.27
N TYR A 215 -11.97 -12.31 0.81
CA TYR A 215 -10.70 -12.29 0.09
C TYR A 215 -10.16 -13.68 -0.24
N SER A 216 -10.96 -14.75 -0.09
CA SER A 216 -10.58 -16.16 -0.28
C SER A 216 -10.01 -16.53 -1.66
N PHE A 217 -10.09 -15.63 -2.64
CA PHE A 217 -9.32 -15.76 -3.88
C PHE A 217 -7.81 -15.57 -3.69
N ILE A 218 -7.36 -14.97 -2.58
CA ILE A 218 -5.97 -14.89 -2.13
C ILE A 218 -5.68 -16.17 -1.36
N THR A 219 -4.75 -16.97 -1.89
CA THR A 219 -4.47 -18.32 -1.37
C THR A 219 -3.17 -18.43 -0.60
N SER A 220 -2.26 -17.45 -0.76
CA SER A 220 -1.02 -17.33 0.02
C SER A 220 -0.40 -15.94 -0.18
N TYR A 221 0.66 -15.63 0.54
CA TYR A 221 1.52 -14.49 0.29
C TYR A 221 2.99 -14.94 0.28
N ASP A 222 3.84 -14.21 -0.45
CA ASP A 222 5.29 -14.42 -0.51
C ASP A 222 6.03 -13.07 -0.51
N ASN A 223 7.36 -13.11 -0.34
CA ASN A 223 8.27 -11.97 -0.53
C ASN A 223 7.96 -10.74 0.34
N ALA A 224 7.36 -10.94 1.51
CA ALA A 224 7.04 -9.84 2.41
C ALA A 224 8.31 -9.18 2.96
N ARG A 225 8.36 -7.85 2.85
CA ARG A 225 9.40 -6.99 3.45
C ARG A 225 8.80 -5.67 3.90
N PHE A 226 9.44 -5.07 4.90
CA PHE A 226 8.98 -3.85 5.57
C PHE A 226 10.09 -2.77 5.53
N PRO A 227 10.34 -2.16 4.35
CA PRO A 227 11.49 -1.26 4.18
C PRO A 227 11.39 0.06 4.95
N VAL A 228 10.19 0.48 5.36
CA VAL A 228 9.98 1.72 6.13
C VAL A 228 9.20 1.35 7.38
N ILE A 229 9.80 1.55 8.56
CA ILE A 229 9.13 1.40 9.86
C ILE A 229 9.43 2.65 10.69
N ASP A 230 8.47 3.56 10.70
CA ASP A 230 8.49 4.80 11.47
C ASP A 230 8.01 4.51 12.90
N VAL A 231 8.94 4.26 13.82
CA VAL A 231 8.62 3.97 15.23
C VAL A 231 7.98 5.19 15.92
N GLU A 232 8.33 6.41 15.53
CA GLU A 232 7.77 7.62 16.16
C GLU A 232 6.29 7.78 15.83
N ARG A 233 5.92 7.60 14.56
CA ARG A 233 4.54 7.69 14.08
C ARG A 233 3.83 6.35 14.07
N GLN A 234 4.49 5.26 14.44
CA GLN A 234 3.92 3.91 14.39
C GLN A 234 3.32 3.58 13.02
N VAL A 235 4.13 3.80 11.97
CA VAL A 235 3.75 3.51 10.59
C VAL A 235 4.69 2.48 10.00
N VAL A 236 4.12 1.50 9.31
CA VAL A 236 4.88 0.53 8.51
C VAL A 236 4.45 0.68 7.06
N PHE A 237 5.40 0.81 6.14
CA PHE A 237 5.14 0.59 4.72
C PHE A 237 5.86 -0.70 4.30
N GLY A 238 5.07 -1.63 3.74
CA GLY A 238 5.51 -2.95 3.33
C GLY A 238 5.30 -3.20 1.84
N VAL A 239 6.06 -4.15 1.31
CA VAL A 239 5.95 -4.66 -0.05
C VAL A 239 5.91 -6.18 -0.03
N TRP A 240 4.99 -6.79 -0.76
CA TRP A 240 4.83 -8.25 -0.85
C TRP A 240 4.04 -8.66 -2.09
N ASN A 241 3.96 -9.97 -2.34
CA ASN A 241 3.06 -10.56 -3.32
C ASN A 241 1.92 -11.32 -2.63
N PHE A 242 0.66 -10.99 -2.96
CA PHE A 242 -0.45 -11.92 -2.73
C PHE A 242 -0.61 -12.87 -3.91
N ARG A 243 -0.80 -14.16 -3.63
CA ARG A 243 -0.92 -15.23 -4.60
C ARG A 243 -2.37 -15.63 -4.79
N ARG A 244 -2.75 -15.90 -6.04
CA ARG A 244 -4.06 -16.44 -6.38
C ARG A 244 -3.84 -17.64 -7.29
N LEU A 245 -4.36 -18.80 -6.91
CA LEU A 245 -4.30 -20.01 -7.73
C LEU A 245 -5.41 -20.08 -8.78
N GLY A 246 -6.44 -19.24 -8.67
CA GLY A 246 -7.62 -19.30 -9.54
C GLY A 246 -8.58 -20.46 -9.24
N THR A 247 -8.43 -21.11 -8.08
CA THR A 247 -9.22 -22.29 -7.69
C THR A 247 -10.49 -21.94 -6.90
N VAL A 248 -10.62 -20.70 -6.44
CA VAL A 248 -11.78 -20.22 -5.66
C VAL A 248 -12.65 -19.33 -6.54
N ARG A 249 -13.85 -19.81 -6.87
CA ARG A 249 -14.75 -19.16 -7.85
C ARG A 249 -15.64 -18.07 -7.27
N GLY A 250 -15.77 -18.02 -5.96
CA GLY A 250 -16.65 -17.11 -5.26
C GLY A 250 -16.71 -17.42 -3.78
N MET A 251 -17.55 -16.69 -3.07
CA MET A 251 -17.77 -16.84 -1.63
C MET A 251 -19.26 -16.76 -1.31
N THR A 252 -19.67 -17.34 -0.19
CA THR A 252 -21.04 -17.24 0.31
C THR A 252 -21.06 -16.37 1.54
N LEU A 253 -21.84 -15.29 1.50
CA LEU A 253 -22.04 -14.38 2.61
C LEU A 253 -23.54 -14.31 2.91
N ASN A 254 -23.92 -14.55 4.17
CA ASN A 254 -25.32 -14.53 4.63
C ASN A 254 -26.27 -15.38 3.75
N GLY A 255 -25.79 -16.54 3.29
CA GLY A 255 -26.56 -17.47 2.45
C GLY A 255 -26.66 -17.12 0.96
N LYS A 256 -26.11 -15.97 0.53
CA LYS A 256 -26.03 -15.59 -0.89
C LYS A 256 -24.63 -15.87 -1.44
N TYR A 257 -24.56 -16.49 -2.62
CA TYR A 257 -23.32 -16.70 -3.35
C TYR A 257 -22.94 -15.46 -4.16
N TYR A 258 -21.67 -15.07 -4.11
CA TYR A 258 -21.08 -13.99 -4.88
C TYR A 258 -19.88 -14.53 -5.67
N PRO A 259 -19.88 -14.44 -7.02
CA PRO A 259 -18.74 -14.83 -7.83
C PRO A 259 -17.57 -13.85 -7.61
N HIS A 260 -16.36 -14.41 -7.53
CA HIS A 260 -15.14 -13.59 -7.50
C HIS A 260 -14.86 -13.01 -8.90
N MET A 261 -14.14 -11.90 -8.95
CA MET A 261 -13.85 -11.17 -10.19
C MET A 261 -13.11 -12.05 -11.21
N ALA A 262 -13.39 -11.89 -12.51
CA ALA A 262 -12.76 -12.68 -13.57
C ALA A 262 -11.22 -12.69 -13.51
N GLY A 263 -10.60 -11.56 -13.15
CA GLY A 263 -9.15 -11.43 -12.98
C GLY A 263 -8.54 -12.23 -11.82
N THR A 264 -9.35 -12.91 -11.01
CA THR A 264 -8.92 -13.78 -9.90
C THR A 264 -9.01 -15.27 -10.25
N GLN A 265 -9.55 -15.62 -11.42
CA GLN A 265 -9.96 -16.98 -11.80
C GLN A 265 -8.87 -17.78 -12.53
N PHE A 266 -7.61 -17.34 -12.44
CA PHE A 266 -6.44 -18.01 -13.02
C PHE A 266 -5.20 -17.71 -12.17
N PRO A 267 -4.15 -18.55 -12.25
CA PRO A 267 -2.90 -18.31 -11.53
C PRO A 267 -2.30 -16.94 -11.87
N ASN A 268 -2.23 -16.07 -10.87
CA ASN A 268 -1.56 -14.77 -10.97
C ASN A 268 -1.16 -14.26 -9.57
N GLU A 269 -0.53 -13.09 -9.53
CA GLU A 269 -0.19 -12.42 -8.27
C GLU A 269 -0.69 -10.97 -8.26
N ASN A 270 -0.79 -10.39 -7.07
CA ASN A 270 -0.79 -8.96 -6.88
C ASN A 270 0.56 -8.56 -6.28
N LEU A 271 1.22 -7.53 -6.81
CA LEU A 271 2.36 -6.86 -6.18
C LEU A 271 1.85 -5.60 -5.50
N LEU A 272 2.06 -5.49 -4.19
CA LEU A 272 1.49 -4.44 -3.35
C LEU A 272 2.58 -3.60 -2.71
N GLY A 273 2.40 -2.28 -2.70
CA GLY A 273 3.01 -1.38 -1.75
C GLY A 273 1.91 -0.84 -0.84
N GLN A 274 2.01 -1.07 0.46
CA GLN A 274 0.93 -0.75 1.38
C GLN A 274 1.44 -0.28 2.74
N ALA A 275 0.77 0.74 3.26
CA ALA A 275 1.06 1.39 4.52
C ALA A 275 0.03 1.01 5.59
N PHE A 276 0.52 0.92 6.83
CA PHE A 276 -0.23 0.60 8.02
C PHE A 276 0.06 1.65 9.07
N LYS A 277 -0.98 2.33 9.55
CA LYS A 277 -0.89 3.18 10.75
C LYS A 277 -1.37 2.38 11.93
N PHE A 278 -0.60 2.41 13.00
CA PHE A 278 -0.98 1.86 14.29
C PHE A 278 -1.37 3.00 15.24
N ARG A 279 -2.31 2.69 16.14
CA ARG A 279 -2.67 3.51 17.30
C ARG A 279 -2.99 2.57 18.46
N ASP A 280 -2.40 2.83 19.62
CA ASP A 280 -2.54 1.98 20.82
C ASP A 280 -2.14 0.50 20.58
N GLY A 281 -1.07 0.33 19.79
CA GLY A 281 -0.53 -0.99 19.42
C GLY A 281 -1.44 -1.82 18.51
N ALA A 282 -2.37 -1.21 17.79
CA ALA A 282 -3.29 -1.88 16.88
C ALA A 282 -3.44 -1.11 15.55
N ILE A 283 -3.66 -1.82 14.44
CA ILE A 283 -3.80 -1.22 13.10
C ILE A 283 -5.09 -0.40 13.05
N THR A 284 -4.99 0.88 12.69
CA THR A 284 -6.13 1.79 12.54
C THR A 284 -6.31 2.30 11.11
N ARG A 285 -5.25 2.35 10.30
CA ARG A 285 -5.38 2.59 8.85
C ARG A 285 -4.58 1.57 8.08
N VAL A 286 -5.15 1.13 6.97
CA VAL A 286 -4.47 0.39 5.92
C VAL A 286 -4.69 1.11 4.62
N GLN A 287 -3.62 1.37 3.88
CA GLN A 287 -3.70 1.98 2.56
C GLN A 287 -2.74 1.30 1.61
N GLY A 288 -3.26 0.66 0.56
CA GLY A 288 -2.47 -0.01 -0.46
C GLY A 288 -2.62 0.58 -1.85
N VAL A 289 -1.52 0.53 -2.60
CA VAL A 289 -1.51 0.64 -4.06
C VAL A 289 -0.89 -0.62 -4.63
N PHE A 290 -1.55 -1.22 -5.61
CA PHE A 290 -1.08 -2.47 -6.18
C PHE A 290 -1.38 -2.65 -7.65
N LEU A 291 -0.48 -3.37 -8.31
CA LEU A 291 -0.68 -3.86 -9.66
C LEU A 291 -1.68 -5.01 -9.64
N ASN A 292 -2.75 -4.88 -10.43
CA ASN A 292 -3.74 -5.93 -10.59
C ASN A 292 -3.23 -7.02 -11.52
N ALA A 293 -3.28 -8.28 -11.06
CA ALA A 293 -3.03 -9.49 -11.86
C ALA A 293 -1.71 -9.45 -12.65
N ASN A 294 -0.59 -9.46 -11.91
CA ASN A 294 0.74 -9.65 -12.48
C ASN A 294 1.00 -11.14 -12.78
N VAL A 295 2.03 -11.40 -13.58
CA VAL A 295 2.48 -12.76 -13.93
C VAL A 295 2.72 -13.58 -12.65
N TYR A 296 2.25 -14.82 -12.64
CA TYR A 296 2.41 -15.71 -11.50
C TYR A 296 3.89 -15.94 -11.20
N LYS A 297 4.30 -15.69 -9.95
CA LYS A 297 5.69 -15.78 -9.46
C LYS A 297 6.66 -14.84 -10.18
N ALA A 298 6.22 -13.64 -10.53
CA ALA A 298 7.11 -12.60 -11.04
C ALA A 298 7.99 -11.98 -9.93
N GLY A 299 7.48 -11.96 -8.70
CA GLY A 299 8.23 -11.47 -7.54
C GLY A 299 8.06 -9.96 -7.31
N THR A 300 8.88 -9.39 -6.42
CA THR A 300 8.86 -7.95 -6.12
C THR A 300 9.93 -7.18 -6.90
N GLY A 301 10.82 -7.87 -7.61
CA GLY A 301 12.02 -7.27 -8.18
C GLY A 301 13.10 -6.99 -7.13
N TRP A 302 12.86 -7.26 -5.85
CA TRP A 302 13.82 -7.08 -4.74
C TRP A 302 14.09 -8.36 -3.94
N ASP A 303 13.64 -9.51 -4.47
CA ASP A 303 13.66 -10.81 -3.76
C ASP A 303 15.07 -11.44 -3.64
N MET A 304 16.08 -10.82 -4.24
CA MET A 304 17.44 -11.37 -4.42
C MET A 304 18.54 -10.58 -3.71
N SER A 305 18.22 -9.52 -2.95
CA SER A 305 19.23 -8.81 -2.17
C SER A 305 19.41 -9.46 -0.79
N ARG A 306 20.20 -10.54 -0.75
CA ARG A 306 20.94 -10.96 0.43
C ARG A 306 22.43 -10.97 0.09
#